data_AF-A0AAV8YFU9-F1
#
_entry.id   AF-A0AAV8YFU9-F1
#
_cell.length_a   1.000
_cell.length_b   1.000
_cell.length_c   1.000
_cell.angle_alpha   90.00
_cell.angle_beta   90.00
_cell.angle_gamma   90.00
#
_symmetry.space_group_name_H-M   'P 1'
#
loop_
_entity.id
_entity.type
_entity.pdbx_description
1 polymer ?
#
loop_
_entity_poly.entity_id
_entity_poly.type
_entity_poly.pdbx_seq_one_letter_code
_entity_poly.pdbx_strand_id
1 'polypeptide(L)'
;MPLTKPLLGKGYCLTMDNFCNTPHLADLLIQNKTDVYGTLLLRRKEVPKELANKIHVGERESHRNAMERQKDVCMISTVHNIETQEVATKSGPKIKPKAVIDYNHTMGGVDRVDQHLADYALPRKRGKKYYKKNILPFA
;
A
#
# COMPACT_ATOMS: atom_id res chain seq x y z
N MET A 1 -8.41 4.42 13.95
CA MET A 1 -7.21 4.68 13.13
C MET A 1 -6.23 5.60 13.88
N PRO A 2 -5.45 5.10 14.86
CA PRO A 2 -4.63 5.96 15.72
C PRO A 2 -3.47 6.66 15.00
N LEU A 3 -2.81 6.00 14.04
CA LEU A 3 -1.65 6.53 13.32
C LEU A 3 -1.99 7.72 12.41
N THR A 4 -3.18 7.72 11.81
CA THR A 4 -3.59 8.75 10.84
C THR A 4 -4.30 9.92 11.49
N LYS A 5 -4.71 9.82 12.78
CA LYS A 5 -5.45 10.88 13.52
C LYS A 5 -4.96 12.31 13.25
N PRO A 6 -3.67 12.64 13.38
CA PRO A 6 -3.21 14.02 13.19
C PRO A 6 -3.20 14.49 11.73
N LEU A 7 -3.42 13.57 10.78
CA LEU A 7 -3.38 13.80 9.34
C LEU A 7 -4.78 13.77 8.69
N LEU A 8 -5.81 13.31 9.42
CA LEU A 8 -7.19 13.28 8.91
C LEU A 8 -7.69 14.70 8.60
N GLY A 9 -8.55 14.82 7.59
CA GLY A 9 -9.18 16.07 7.21
C GLY A 9 -8.31 17.05 6.42
N LYS A 10 -7.03 16.71 6.18
CA LYS A 10 -6.03 17.60 5.55
C LYS A 10 -5.84 17.38 4.04
N GLY A 11 -6.57 16.44 3.43
CA GLY A 11 -6.46 16.14 2.01
C GLY A 11 -5.20 15.34 1.64
N TYR A 12 -4.60 14.62 2.60
CA TYR A 12 -3.50 13.71 2.31
C TYR A 12 -4.01 12.41 1.68
N CYS A 13 -3.12 11.77 0.93
CA CYS A 13 -3.33 10.44 0.39
C CYS A 13 -2.43 9.42 1.10
N LEU A 14 -3.02 8.34 1.57
CA LEU A 14 -2.36 7.29 2.30
C LEU A 14 -2.04 6.10 1.39
N THR A 15 -0.78 5.67 1.36
CA THR A 15 -0.39 4.41 0.75
C THR A 15 -0.35 3.31 1.80
N MET A 16 -1.01 2.18 1.56
CA MET A 16 -1.08 1.07 2.53
C MET A 16 -0.73 -0.28 1.93
N ASP A 17 -0.08 -1.11 2.74
CA ASP A 17 0.12 -2.53 2.42
C ASP A 17 -1.15 -3.36 2.73
N ASN A 18 -1.20 -4.55 2.14
CA ASN A 18 -2.26 -5.54 2.23
C ASN A 18 -2.70 -5.86 3.67
N PHE A 19 -1.80 -5.77 4.65
CA PHE A 19 -2.09 -6.08 6.06
C PHE A 19 -2.99 -5.03 6.72
N CYS A 20 -2.83 -3.77 6.33
CA CYS A 20 -3.63 -2.67 6.87
C CYS A 20 -4.90 -2.41 6.04
N ASN A 21 -4.89 -2.81 4.76
CA ASN A 21 -5.90 -2.37 3.80
C ASN A 21 -7.20 -3.19 3.84
N THR A 22 -8.34 -2.52 4.03
CA THR A 22 -9.69 -3.07 3.90
C THR A 22 -10.63 -2.10 3.19
N PRO A 23 -11.67 -2.61 2.49
CA PRO A 23 -12.74 -1.79 1.94
C PRO A 23 -13.39 -0.89 2.97
N HIS A 24 -13.77 -1.42 4.14
CA HIS A 24 -14.43 -0.65 5.19
C HIS A 24 -13.54 0.48 5.74
N LEU A 25 -12.23 0.23 5.85
CA LEU A 25 -11.26 1.24 6.27
C LEU A 25 -11.13 2.35 5.23
N ALA A 26 -11.11 1.99 3.94
CA ALA A 26 -11.03 2.95 2.85
C ALA A 26 -12.26 3.88 2.84
N ASP A 27 -13.46 3.33 2.99
CA ASP A 27 -14.69 4.13 3.06
C ASP A 27 -14.66 5.13 4.23
N LEU A 28 -14.20 4.69 5.42
CA LEU A 28 -14.04 5.57 6.57
C LEU A 28 -12.97 6.67 6.36
N LEU A 29 -11.87 6.37 5.66
CA LEU A 29 -10.82 7.36 5.38
C LEU A 29 -11.32 8.44 4.41
N ILE A 30 -12.05 8.06 3.35
CA ILE A 30 -12.67 9.00 2.41
C ILE A 30 -13.64 9.93 3.14
N GLN A 31 -14.48 9.39 4.03
CA GLN A 31 -15.39 10.20 4.85
C GLN A 31 -14.65 11.24 5.70
N ASN A 32 -13.39 10.97 6.05
CA ASN A 32 -12.50 11.88 6.78
C ASN A 32 -11.55 12.67 5.85
N LYS A 33 -11.94 12.91 4.58
CA LYS A 33 -11.16 13.67 3.57
C LYS A 33 -9.71 13.19 3.46
N THR A 34 -9.52 11.88 3.51
CA THR A 34 -8.23 11.22 3.38
C THR A 34 -8.34 10.18 2.30
N ASP A 35 -7.60 10.38 1.22
CA ASP A 35 -7.56 9.43 0.12
C ASP A 35 -6.68 8.23 0.46
N VAL A 36 -6.91 7.12 -0.23
CA VAL A 36 -6.16 5.91 0.02
C VAL A 36 -5.96 5.07 -1.25
N TYR A 37 -4.80 4.45 -1.34
CA TYR A 37 -4.56 3.38 -2.30
C TYR A 37 -3.54 2.38 -1.78
N GLY A 38 -3.64 1.13 -2.24
CA GLY A 38 -2.78 0.08 -1.75
C GLY A 38 -3.15 -1.30 -2.28
N THR A 39 -2.34 -2.28 -1.90
CA THR A 39 -2.66 -3.68 -2.16
C THR A 39 -3.78 -4.14 -1.24
N LEU A 40 -4.63 -5.03 -1.74
CA LEU A 40 -5.77 -5.60 -1.04
C LEU A 40 -5.66 -7.12 -1.02
N LEU A 41 -5.92 -7.69 0.15
CA LEU A 41 -5.86 -9.13 0.33
C LEU A 41 -7.21 -9.78 -0.01
N LEU A 42 -7.25 -10.60 -1.06
CA LEU A 42 -8.48 -11.21 -1.57
C LEU A 42 -9.24 -12.09 -0.56
N ARG A 43 -8.54 -12.62 0.45
CA ARG A 43 -9.16 -13.46 1.50
C ARG A 43 -9.97 -12.68 2.54
N ARG A 44 -10.05 -11.34 2.44
CA ARG A 44 -10.83 -10.51 3.36
C ARG A 44 -12.33 -10.68 3.10
N LYS A 45 -13.13 -10.75 4.16
CA LYS A 45 -14.59 -10.99 4.10
C LYS A 45 -15.36 -9.93 3.29
N GLU A 46 -14.85 -8.71 3.28
CA GLU A 46 -15.45 -7.55 2.60
C GLU A 46 -15.15 -7.51 1.10
N VAL A 47 -14.28 -8.39 0.60
CA VAL A 47 -13.94 -8.47 -0.83
C VAL A 47 -14.98 -9.35 -1.52
N PRO A 48 -15.63 -8.86 -2.60
CA PRO A 48 -16.53 -9.66 -3.41
C PRO A 48 -15.89 -10.98 -3.86
N LYS A 49 -16.63 -12.08 -3.77
CA LYS A 49 -16.14 -13.40 -4.21
C LYS A 49 -15.85 -13.44 -5.71
N GLU A 50 -16.52 -12.59 -6.49
CA GLU A 50 -16.27 -12.40 -7.92
C GLU A 50 -14.81 -12.03 -8.17
N LEU A 51 -14.30 -11.06 -7.40
CA LEU A 51 -12.89 -10.65 -7.41
C LEU A 51 -11.93 -11.72 -6.89
N ALA A 52 -12.39 -12.88 -6.41
CA ALA A 52 -11.54 -14.01 -6.01
C ALA A 52 -11.42 -15.07 -7.12
N ASN A 53 -12.20 -14.99 -8.19
CA ASN A 53 -12.17 -15.94 -9.31
C ASN A 53 -10.81 -15.92 -10.04
N LYS A 54 -10.44 -16.98 -10.74
CA LYS A 54 -9.18 -16.96 -11.51
C LYS A 54 -9.34 -15.99 -12.68
N ILE A 55 -8.47 -14.99 -12.74
CA ILE A 55 -8.41 -14.04 -13.86
C ILE A 55 -7.18 -14.39 -14.72
N HIS A 56 -7.32 -14.36 -16.05
CA HIS A 56 -6.22 -14.63 -16.96
C HIS A 56 -5.21 -13.47 -17.02
N VAL A 57 -4.04 -13.75 -17.61
CA VAL A 57 -2.98 -12.75 -17.78
C VAL A 57 -3.46 -11.62 -18.68
N GLY A 58 -3.56 -10.41 -18.13
CA GLY A 58 -3.98 -9.21 -18.88
C GLY A 58 -5.46 -8.86 -18.71
N GLU A 59 -6.26 -9.75 -18.15
CA GLU A 59 -7.65 -9.48 -17.77
C GLU A 59 -7.71 -8.68 -16.46
N ARG A 60 -8.75 -7.86 -16.34
CA ARG A 60 -8.99 -7.00 -15.17
C ARG A 60 -10.46 -6.97 -14.85
N GLU A 61 -10.73 -7.01 -13.56
CA GLU A 61 -12.07 -6.83 -13.02
C GLU A 61 -12.04 -5.61 -12.11
N SER A 62 -13.00 -4.71 -12.32
CA SER A 62 -13.24 -3.59 -11.42
C SER A 62 -14.58 -3.79 -10.73
N HIS A 63 -14.59 -3.63 -9.42
CA HIS A 63 -15.82 -3.68 -8.62
C HIS A 63 -15.97 -2.40 -7.81
N ARG A 64 -17.20 -2.17 -7.30
CA ARG A 64 -17.61 -1.01 -6.51
C ARG A 64 -16.49 -0.54 -5.57
N ASN A 65 -16.23 0.77 -5.57
CA ASN A 65 -15.19 1.49 -4.80
C ASN A 65 -13.75 1.39 -5.36
N ALA A 66 -13.60 1.35 -6.69
CA ALA A 66 -12.30 1.39 -7.38
C ALA A 66 -11.31 0.33 -6.87
N MET A 67 -11.84 -0.87 -6.64
CA MET A 67 -11.03 -2.08 -6.51
C MET A 67 -10.69 -2.56 -7.92
N GLU A 68 -9.40 -2.70 -8.22
CA GLU A 68 -8.91 -3.21 -9.50
C GLU A 68 -8.02 -4.42 -9.23
N ARG A 69 -8.33 -5.54 -9.88
CA ARG A 69 -7.47 -6.72 -9.82
C ARG A 69 -6.67 -6.88 -11.11
N GLN A 70 -5.36 -7.06 -10.97
CA GLN A 70 -4.43 -7.40 -12.04
C GLN A 70 -3.66 -8.65 -11.61
N LYS A 71 -3.44 -9.62 -12.51
CA LYS A 71 -2.81 -10.94 -12.24
C LYS A 71 -2.00 -11.02 -10.92
N ASP A 72 -2.53 -11.81 -9.99
CA ASP A 72 -2.04 -12.08 -8.61
C ASP A 72 -2.08 -10.92 -7.59
N VAL A 73 -2.32 -9.68 -8.01
CA VAL A 73 -2.41 -8.50 -7.13
C VAL A 73 -3.78 -7.84 -7.23
N CYS A 74 -4.47 -7.73 -6.10
CA CYS A 74 -5.65 -6.89 -6.00
C CYS A 74 -5.25 -5.53 -5.41
N MET A 75 -5.74 -4.46 -6.00
CA MET A 75 -5.55 -3.08 -5.55
C MET A 75 -6.90 -2.52 -5.13
N ILE A 76 -6.89 -1.67 -4.12
CA ILE A 76 -8.01 -0.78 -3.80
C ILE A 76 -7.49 0.64 -3.87
N SER A 77 -8.26 1.53 -4.49
CA SER A 77 -7.93 2.94 -4.56
C SER A 77 -9.16 3.81 -4.53
N THR A 78 -9.02 5.02 -4.00
CA THR A 78 -10.06 6.06 -4.01
C THR A 78 -9.76 7.19 -4.99
N VAL A 79 -8.58 7.17 -5.60
CA VAL A 79 -8.03 8.27 -6.42
C VAL A 79 -7.87 7.85 -7.88
N HIS A 80 -7.53 6.58 -8.12
CA HIS A 80 -7.21 6.11 -9.46
C HIS A 80 -8.46 5.65 -10.20
N ASN A 81 -8.56 6.08 -11.46
CA ASN A 81 -9.47 5.50 -12.44
C ASN A 81 -8.84 4.23 -13.05
N ILE A 82 -9.58 3.57 -13.95
CA ILE A 82 -9.13 2.40 -14.75
C ILE A 82 -8.15 2.84 -15.86
N GLU A 83 -7.24 3.76 -15.54
CA GLU A 83 -6.25 4.32 -16.45
C GLU A 83 -4.97 3.48 -16.45
N THR A 84 -4.33 3.41 -17.61
CA THR A 84 -3.08 2.67 -17.81
C THR A 84 -2.00 3.55 -18.39
N GLN A 85 -0.76 3.23 -18.06
CA GLN A 85 0.41 3.89 -18.60
C GLN A 85 1.46 2.85 -19.01
N GLU A 86 2.15 3.15 -20.10
CA GLU A 86 3.30 2.36 -20.54
C GLU A 86 4.52 2.72 -19.68
N VAL A 87 5.15 1.70 -19.12
CA VAL A 87 6.33 1.84 -18.26
C VAL A 87 7.48 1.07 -18.87
N ALA A 88 8.61 1.74 -19.05
CA ALA A 88 9.86 1.09 -19.44
C ALA A 88 10.31 0.13 -18.32
N THR A 89 10.44 -1.15 -18.65
CA THR A 89 11.03 -2.14 -17.74
C THR A 89 12.30 -2.73 -18.34
N LYS A 90 13.13 -3.39 -17.51
CA LYS A 90 14.36 -4.07 -17.98
C LYS A 90 14.10 -5.08 -19.10
N SER A 91 12.88 -5.63 -19.18
CA SER A 91 12.47 -6.61 -20.20
C SER A 91 11.74 -5.97 -21.38
N GLY A 92 11.76 -4.63 -21.51
CA GLY A 92 10.99 -3.88 -22.51
C GLY A 92 9.81 -3.10 -21.91
N PRO A 93 9.11 -2.29 -22.73
CA PRO A 93 7.94 -1.54 -22.30
C PRO A 93 6.80 -2.48 -21.87
N LYS A 94 6.11 -2.12 -20.78
CA LYS A 94 4.94 -2.86 -20.27
C LYS A 94 3.83 -1.89 -19.88
N ILE A 95 2.60 -2.20 -20.27
CA ILE A 95 1.42 -1.44 -19.86
C ILE A 95 1.05 -1.85 -18.42
N LYS A 96 0.96 -0.88 -17.51
CA LYS A 96 0.56 -1.07 -16.12
C LYS A 96 -0.57 -0.11 -15.73
N PRO A 97 -1.47 -0.50 -14.80
CA PRO A 97 -2.42 0.43 -14.21
C PRO A 97 -1.71 1.53 -13.46
N LYS A 98 -2.25 2.75 -13.53
CA LYS A 98 -1.68 3.92 -12.84
C LYS A 98 -1.57 3.70 -11.32
N ALA A 99 -2.58 3.07 -10.73
CA ALA A 99 -2.57 2.70 -9.30
C ALA A 99 -1.37 1.84 -8.90
N VAL A 100 -0.94 0.90 -9.76
CA VAL A 100 0.22 0.04 -9.50
C VAL A 100 1.53 0.83 -9.62
N ILE A 101 1.59 1.78 -10.55
CA ILE A 101 2.76 2.64 -10.74
C ILE A 101 2.95 3.53 -9.52
N ASP A 102 1.89 4.23 -9.11
CA ASP A 102 1.92 5.16 -7.98
C ASP A 102 2.16 4.43 -6.65
N TYR A 103 1.60 3.22 -6.49
CA TYR A 103 1.90 2.34 -5.36
C TYR A 103 3.39 2.00 -5.27
N ASN A 104 4.00 1.54 -6.37
CA ASN A 104 5.41 1.19 -6.38
C ASN A 104 6.31 2.41 -6.10
N HIS A 105 5.86 3.61 -6.44
CA HIS A 105 6.58 4.85 -6.16
C HIS A 105 6.55 5.24 -4.68
N THR A 106 5.41 5.10 -4.00
CA THR A 106 5.21 5.65 -2.64
C THR A 106 5.38 4.63 -1.51
N MET A 107 5.16 3.33 -1.74
CA MET A 107 5.19 2.32 -0.67
C MET A 107 6.54 2.15 0.03
N GLY A 108 7.64 2.45 -0.65
CA GLY A 108 8.98 2.30 -0.08
C GLY A 108 9.34 3.31 0.99
N GLY A 109 8.45 4.24 1.36
CA GLY A 109 8.74 5.29 2.34
C GLY A 109 9.21 4.75 3.69
N VAL A 110 8.48 3.77 4.25
CA VAL A 110 8.83 3.16 5.56
C VAL A 110 10.10 2.30 5.43
N ASP A 111 10.17 1.42 4.43
CA ASP A 111 11.32 0.53 4.22
C ASP A 111 12.62 1.30 3.99
N ARG A 112 12.58 2.45 3.29
CA ARG A 112 13.76 3.31 3.09
C ARG A 112 14.24 3.90 4.41
N VAL A 113 13.33 4.37 5.26
CA VAL A 113 13.68 4.89 6.59
C VAL A 113 14.31 3.77 7.42
N ASP A 114 13.72 2.57 7.41
CA ASP A 114 14.25 1.40 8.12
C ASP A 114 15.62 0.97 7.58
N GLN A 115 15.84 1.04 6.27
CA GLN A 115 17.13 0.77 5.64
C GLN A 115 18.18 1.78 6.11
N HIS A 116 17.89 3.08 6.08
CA HIS A 116 18.80 4.10 6.58
C HIS A 116 19.11 3.90 8.08
N LEU A 117 18.11 3.54 8.91
CA LEU A 117 18.31 3.23 10.33
C LEU A 117 19.14 1.94 10.56
N ALA A 118 19.15 1.02 9.59
CA ALA A 118 20.00 -0.16 9.63
C ALA A 118 21.46 0.19 9.34
N ASP A 119 21.72 1.08 8.39
CA ASP A 119 23.07 1.53 8.01
C ASP A 119 23.78 2.26 9.14
N TYR A 120 23.04 3.05 9.94
CA TYR A 120 23.56 3.71 11.16
C TYR A 120 23.41 2.86 12.43
N ALA A 121 23.60 1.54 12.33
CA ALA A 121 23.52 0.66 13.50
C ALA A 121 24.57 1.04 14.56
N LEU A 122 24.11 1.67 15.65
CA LEU A 122 24.95 1.98 16.81
C LEU A 122 25.65 0.71 17.32
N PRO A 123 26.92 0.80 17.76
CA PRO A 123 27.74 -0.37 18.16
C PRO A 123 27.12 -1.20 19.30
N ARG A 124 26.11 -0.69 20.02
CA ARG A 124 25.40 -1.36 21.12
C ARG A 124 24.12 -2.11 20.72
N LYS A 125 23.73 -2.15 19.44
CA LYS A 125 22.55 -2.89 18.93
C LYS A 125 22.61 -4.40 19.24
N ARG A 126 23.81 -4.94 19.53
CA ARG A 126 24.08 -6.35 19.92
C ARG A 126 23.96 -6.67 21.42
N GLY A 127 23.57 -5.73 22.27
CA GLY A 127 23.36 -6.01 23.70
C GLY A 127 22.21 -7.00 23.96
N LYS A 128 22.35 -7.94 24.90
CA LYS A 128 21.29 -8.93 25.24
C LYS A 128 20.01 -8.31 25.83
N LYS A 129 20.07 -7.07 26.30
CA LYS A 129 18.94 -6.40 26.97
C LYS A 129 18.08 -5.64 25.96
N TYR A 130 16.84 -6.09 25.76
CA TYR A 130 15.88 -5.56 24.77
C TYR A 130 15.65 -4.04 24.88
N TYR A 131 15.47 -3.51 26.09
CA TYR A 131 15.23 -2.07 26.29
C TYR A 131 16.39 -1.19 25.79
N LYS A 132 17.64 -1.68 25.85
CA LYS A 132 18.79 -0.93 25.32
C LYS A 132 18.77 -0.86 23.79
N LYS A 133 18.14 -1.82 23.11
CA LYS A 133 18.01 -1.81 21.64
C LYS A 133 16.96 -0.82 21.16
N ASN A 134 15.90 -0.60 21.94
CA ASN A 134 14.74 0.21 21.54
C ASN A 134 14.85 1.70 21.91
N ILE A 135 15.65 2.06 22.91
CA ILE A 135 15.82 3.46 23.35
C ILE A 135 16.84 4.20 22.47
N LEU A 136 17.88 3.50 22.03
CA LEU A 136 19.00 4.09 21.29
C LEU A 136 18.70 4.62 19.87
N PRO A 137 17.71 4.11 19.10
CA PRO A 137 17.39 4.68 17.79
C PRO A 137 16.74 6.07 17.83
N PHE A 138 16.33 6.54 19.02
CA PHE A 138 15.61 7.79 19.24
C PHE A 138 16.44 8.82 20.04
N ALA A 139 17.72 8.54 20.26
CA ALA A 139 18.68 9.43 20.96
C ALA A 139 19.63 10.05 19.94
#